data_AF-A0A968W0E3-F1
#
_entry.id   AF-A0A968W0E3-F1
#
_cell.length_a   1.000
_cell.length_b   1.000
_cell.length_c   1.000
_cell.angle_alpha   90.00
_cell.angle_beta   90.00
_cell.angle_gamma   90.00
#
_symmetry.space_group_name_H-M   'P 1'
#
loop_
_entity.id
_entity.type
_entity.pdbx_description
1 polymer ?
#
loop_
_entity_poly.entity_id
_entity_poly.type
_entity_poly.pdbx_seq_one_letter_code
_entity_poly.pdbx_strand_id
1 'polypeptide(L)' 'PDIILMDWEMPQMSGFEAIKKLKENPHTQDIPVIMVTAYASPEHLQQAYQSGATDYIKKTC' A
#
# COMPACT_ATOMS: atom_id res chain seq x y z
N PRO A 1 7.68 -11.38 -8.53
CA PRO A 1 6.79 -10.26 -8.90
C PRO A 1 7.59 -8.97 -8.97
N ASP A 2 7.40 -8.18 -10.02
CA ASP A 2 8.14 -6.95 -10.22
C ASP A 2 7.50 -5.76 -9.49
N ILE A 3 6.17 -5.77 -9.33
CA ILE A 3 5.37 -4.73 -8.67
C ILE A 3 4.18 -5.39 -7.96
N ILE A 4 3.80 -4.86 -6.79
CA ILE A 4 2.57 -5.25 -6.08
C ILE A 4 1.60 -4.07 -6.10
N LEU A 5 0.39 -4.31 -6.60
CA LEU A 5 -0.74 -3.38 -6.46
C LEU A 5 -1.56 -3.80 -5.24
N MET A 6 -1.68 -2.90 -4.26
CA MET A 6 -2.37 -3.17 -3.00
C MET A 6 -3.59 -2.26 -2.87
N ASP A 7 -4.77 -2.83 -2.60
CA ASP A 7 -5.94 -2.03 -2.27
C ASP A 7 -5.86 -1.53 -0.83
N TRP A 8 -6.26 -0.29 -0.61
CA TRP A 8 -6.34 0.26 0.73
C TRP A 8 -7.50 -0.35 1.52
N GLU A 9 -8.68 -0.41 0.89
CA GLU A 9 -9.89 -0.93 1.51
C GLU A 9 -10.04 -2.40 1.16
N MET A 10 -9.66 -3.27 2.10
CA MET A 10 -10.03 -4.68 2.04
C MET A 10 -10.93 -5.03 3.24
N PRO A 11 -11.94 -5.89 3.05
CA PRO A 11 -12.96 -6.18 4.06
C PRO A 11 -12.43 -6.91 5.31
N GLN A 12 -11.19 -7.40 5.31
CA GLN A 12 -10.62 -8.21 6.39
C GLN A 12 -9.29 -7.68 6.95
N MET A 13 -8.55 -6.88 6.18
CA MET A 13 -7.21 -6.42 6.55
C MET A 13 -6.97 -5.07 5.90
N SER A 14 -6.35 -4.13 6.62
CA SER A 14 -5.98 -2.86 5.99
C SER A 14 -4.81 -3.07 5.02
N GLY A 15 -4.82 -2.39 3.87
CA GLY A 15 -3.69 -2.42 2.93
C GLY A 15 -2.34 -2.08 3.59
N PHE A 16 -2.34 -1.29 4.66
CA PHE A 16 -1.14 -1.00 5.46
C PHE A 16 -0.57 -2.21 6.17
N GLU A 17 -1.42 -3.02 6.80
CA GLU A 17 -0.98 -4.24 7.49
C GLU A 17 -0.43 -5.25 6.48
N ALA A 18 -1.03 -5.30 5.28
CA ALA A 18 -0.53 -6.10 4.18
C ALA A 18 0.87 -5.65 3.74
N ILE A 19 1.08 -4.34 3.55
CA ILE A 19 2.40 -3.79 3.20
C ILE A 19 3.41 -4.12 4.29
N LYS A 20 3.05 -3.92 5.56
CA LYS A 20 3.97 -4.22 6.66
C LYS A 20 4.41 -5.68 6.66
N LYS A 21 3.48 -6.62 6.49
CA LYS A 21 3.80 -8.05 6.36
C LYS A 21 4.66 -8.37 5.13
N LEU A 22 4.41 -7.69 4.01
CA LEU A 22 5.21 -7.84 2.80
C LEU A 22 6.64 -7.31 2.99
N LYS A 23 6.80 -6.21 3.74
CA LYS A 23 8.10 -5.62 4.07
C LYS A 23 8.85 -6.40 5.16
N GLU A 24 8.15 -7.12 6.03
CA GLU A 24 8.76 -8.02 7.03
C GLU A 24 9.28 -9.32 6.42
N ASN A 25 8.79 -9.73 5.24
CA ASN A 25 9.23 -10.95 4.58
C ASN A 25 10.46 -10.68 3.67
N PRO A 26 11.61 -11.34 3.91
CA PRO A 26 12.84 -11.13 3.13
C PRO A 26 12.69 -11.35 1.61
N HIS A 27 11.73 -12.18 1.20
CA HIS A 27 11.50 -12.46 -0.22
C HIS A 27 10.68 -11.38 -0.93
N THR A 28 9.94 -10.56 -0.18
CA THR A 28 9.03 -9.54 -0.73
C THR A 28 9.36 -8.11 -0.29
N GLN A 29 10.29 -7.94 0.64
CA GLN A 29 10.65 -6.63 1.19
C GLN A 29 11.15 -5.64 0.14
N ASP A 30 11.87 -6.13 -0.88
CA ASP A 30 12.47 -5.29 -1.93
C ASP A 30 11.47 -4.98 -3.06
N ILE A 31 10.31 -5.64 -3.08
CA ILE A 31 9.31 -5.45 -4.12
C ILE A 31 8.60 -4.10 -3.86
N PRO A 32 8.52 -3.20 -4.86
CA PRO A 32 7.78 -1.96 -4.72
C PRO A 32 6.29 -2.23 -4.61
N VAL A 33 5.64 -1.55 -3.67
CA VAL A 33 4.19 -1.65 -3.45
C VAL A 33 3.54 -0.32 -3.79
N ILE A 34 2.60 -0.36 -4.74
CA ILE A 34 1.81 0.79 -5.14
C ILE A 34 0.41 0.64 -4.54
N MET A 35 0.02 1.59 -3.70
CA MET A 35 -1.29 1.61 -3.04
C MET A 35 -2.35 2.15 -3.99
N VAL A 36 -3.48 1.45 -4.12
CA VAL A 36 -4.61 1.87 -4.93
C VAL A 36 -5.76 2.19 -3.99
N THR A 37 -6.18 3.46 -3.95
CA THR A 37 -7.14 3.94 -2.94
C THR A 37 -8.12 4.95 -3.54
N ALA A 38 -9.38 4.97 -3.08
CA ALA A 38 -10.31 6.04 -3.41
C ALA A 38 -10.01 7.34 -2.64
N TYR A 39 -9.26 7.25 -1.55
CA TYR A 39 -8.91 8.37 -0.70
C TYR A 39 -7.54 8.93 -1.08
N ALA A 40 -7.50 10.21 -1.45
CA ALA A 40 -6.26 10.92 -1.73
C ALA A 40 -6.12 12.19 -0.88
N SER A 41 -6.70 12.18 0.33
CA SER A 41 -6.45 13.28 1.26
C SER A 41 -5.00 13.23 1.77
N PRO A 42 -4.37 14.37 2.10
CA PRO A 42 -2.97 14.42 2.54
C PRO A 42 -2.65 13.49 3.72
N GLU A 43 -3.60 13.36 4.66
CA GLU A 43 -3.48 12.48 5.84
C GLU A 43 -3.35 11.01 5.43
N HIS A 44 -4.16 10.56 4.48
CA HIS A 44 -4.09 9.20 3.97
C HIS A 44 -2.78 8.93 3.22
N LEU A 45 -2.31 9.91 2.44
CA LEU A 45 -1.01 9.79 1.77
C LEU A 45 0.13 9.63 2.78
N GLN A 46 0.12 10.43 3.84
CA GLN A 46 1.13 10.35 4.89
C GLN A 46 1.14 8.98 5.57
N GLN A 47 -0.02 8.39 5.86
CA GLN A 47 -0.12 7.05 6.42
C GLN A 47 0.40 5.97 5.45
N ALA A 48 0.12 6.09 4.16
CA ALA A 48 0.64 5.15 3.15
C ALA A 48 2.16 5.19 3.07
N TYR A 49 2.77 6.36 3.04
CA TYR A 49 4.23 6.48 3.06
C TYR A 49 4.83 5.91 4.35
N GLN A 50 4.20 6.15 5.50
CA GLN A 50 4.65 5.58 6.78
C GLN A 50 4.56 4.05 6.82
N SER A 51 3.63 3.45 6.07
CA SER A 51 3.52 1.99 5.98
C SER A 51 4.61 1.32 5.13
N GLY A 52 5.37 2.09 4.33
CA GLY A 52 6.38 1.58 3.41
C GLY A 52 5.89 1.40 1.97
N ALA A 53 4.79 2.06 1.59
CA ALA A 53 4.35 2.15 0.21
C ALA A 53 5.36 2.97 -0.62
N THR A 54 5.61 2.53 -1.85
CA THR A 54 6.49 3.23 -2.79
C THR A 54 5.77 4.39 -3.45
N ASP A 55 4.51 4.18 -3.85
CA ASP A 55 3.68 5.18 -4.50
C ASP A 55 2.20 4.87 -4.28
N TYR A 56 1.31 5.75 -4.74
CA TYR A 56 -0.13 5.56 -4.68
C TYR A 56 -0.84 5.99 -5.96
N ILE A 57 -1.95 5.32 -6.26
CA ILE A 57 -2.86 5.61 -7.36
C ILE A 57 -4.23 5.89 -6.76
N LYS A 58 -4.75 7.09 -7.05
CA LYS A 58 -6.13 7.43 -6.71
C LYS A 58 -7.09 6.73 -7.68
N LYS A 59 -7.98 5.89 -7.16
CA LYS A 59 -9.16 5.41 -7.90
C LYS A 59 -10.01 6.63 -8.24
N THR A 60 -10.11 6.93 -9.53
CA THR A 60 -10.99 7.99 -10.01
C THR A 60 -12.40 7.44 -10.01
N CYS A 61 -13.18 7.87 -9.02
CA CYS A 61 -14.63 7.69 -9.00
C CYS A 61 -15.28 8.84 -9.78
#